data_AF-C1J893-F1
#
_entry.id   AF-C1J893-F1
#
_cell.length_a   1.000
_cell.length_b   1.000
_cell.length_c   1.000
_cell.angle_alpha   90.00
_cell.angle_beta   90.00
_cell.angle_gamma   90.00
#
_symmetry.space_group_name_H-M   'P 1'
#
loop_
_entity.id
_entity.type
_entity.pdbx_description
1 polymer ?
#
loop_
_entity_poly.entity_id
_entity_poly.type
_entity_poly.pdbx_seq_one_letter_code
_entity_poly.pdbx_strand_id
1 'polypeptide(L)' 'KNKRTVLFFLHRIQTPVSLKAAKVVPVGVNTMSAVLKTTFSYYIMLKALAGER' A
#
# COMPACT_ATOMS: atom_id res chain seq x y z
N LYS A 1 -32.31 -13.07 -16.99
CA LYS A 1 -32.46 -11.79 -16.25
C LYS A 1 -31.20 -11.36 -15.46
N ASN A 2 -30.39 -12.27 -14.91
CA ASN A 2 -29.27 -11.90 -14.00
C ASN A 2 -27.97 -11.41 -14.68
N LYS A 3 -27.77 -11.66 -15.98
CA LYS A 3 -26.55 -11.29 -16.72
C LYS A 3 -26.28 -9.77 -16.74
N ARG A 4 -27.35 -8.96 -16.81
CA ARG A 4 -27.25 -7.49 -16.84
C ARG A 4 -26.74 -6.92 -15.50
N THR A 5 -27.16 -7.51 -14.39
CA THR A 5 -26.71 -7.13 -13.05
C THR A 5 -25.23 -7.47 -12.84
N VAL A 6 -24.80 -8.66 -13.28
CA VAL A 6 -23.39 -9.08 -13.22
C VAL A 6 -22.50 -8.15 -14.06
N LEU A 7 -22.92 -7.79 -15.27
CA LEU A 7 -22.18 -6.84 -16.13
C LEU A 7 -22.00 -5.47 -15.46
N PHE A 8 -23.02 -4.97 -14.75
CA PHE A 8 -22.93 -3.72 -14.00
C PHE A 8 -21.91 -3.80 -12.86
N PHE A 9 -21.91 -4.89 -12.10
CA PHE A 9 -20.91 -5.11 -11.05
C PHE A 9 -19.49 -5.24 -11.63
N LEU A 10 -19.32 -6.01 -12.70
CA LEU A 10 -18.03 -6.17 -13.38
C LEU A 10 -17.48 -4.83 -13.89
N HIS A 11 -18.33 -3.94 -14.40
CA HIS A 11 -17.92 -2.61 -14.83
C HIS A 11 -17.51 -1.73 -13.63
N ARG A 12 -18.18 -1.86 -12.49
CA ARG A 12 -17.92 -1.06 -11.28
C ARG A 12 -16.67 -1.51 -10.51
N ILE A 13 -16.33 -2.79 -10.53
CA ILE A 13 -15.12 -3.30 -9.84
C ILE A 13 -13.82 -3.00 -10.60
N GLN A 14 -13.88 -2.63 -11.90
CA GLN A 14 -12.70 -2.29 -12.69
C GLN A 14 -11.95 -1.07 -12.15
N THR A 15 -12.65 -0.17 -11.43
CA THR A 15 -12.03 0.92 -10.66
C THR A 15 -11.84 0.47 -9.21
N PRO A 16 -10.64 0.02 -8.82
CA PRO A 16 -10.39 -0.34 -7.43
C PRO A 16 -10.60 0.89 -6.54
N VAL A 17 -11.26 0.70 -5.39
CA VAL A 17 -11.45 1.75 -4.39
C VAL A 17 -10.09 2.06 -3.75
N SER A 18 -9.34 2.98 -4.37
CA SER A 18 -8.09 3.47 -3.83
C SER A 18 -8.39 4.50 -2.75
N LEU A 19 -8.30 4.09 -1.49
CA LEU A 19 -8.32 4.99 -0.36
C LEU A 19 -7.03 5.83 -0.42
N LYS A 20 -7.16 7.15 -0.57
CA LYS A 20 -6.03 8.09 -0.49
C LYS A 20 -6.03 8.68 0.92
N ALA A 21 -4.97 8.44 1.69
CA ALA A 21 -4.79 9.14 2.95
C ALA A 21 -4.42 10.60 2.65
N ALA A 22 -5.19 11.52 3.23
CA ALA A 22 -4.98 12.96 3.13
C ALA A 22 -4.82 13.50 1.68
N LYS A 23 -5.35 12.81 0.66
CA LYS A 23 -5.17 13.08 -0.79
C LYS A 23 -3.72 13.00 -1.32
N VAL A 24 -2.72 12.68 -0.49
CA VAL A 24 -1.30 12.71 -0.90
C VAL A 24 -0.73 11.31 -1.13
N VAL A 25 -1.09 10.33 -0.28
CA VAL A 25 -0.51 8.99 -0.36
C VAL A 25 -1.62 7.95 -0.55
N PRO A 26 -1.58 7.14 -1.62
CA PRO A 26 -2.48 5.99 -1.74
C PRO A 26 -2.19 5.05 -0.57
N VAL A 27 -3.16 4.81 0.31
CA VAL A 27 -3.01 3.81 1.37
C VAL A 27 -3.34 2.44 0.79
N GLY A 28 -2.35 1.56 0.79
CA GLY A 28 -2.44 0.22 0.24
C GLY A 28 -1.21 -0.61 0.63
N VAL A 29 -1.20 -1.87 0.21
CA VAL A 29 -0.14 -2.84 0.54
C VAL A 29 1.26 -2.38 0.10
N ASN A 30 1.35 -1.67 -1.02
CA ASN A 30 2.62 -1.11 -1.51
C ASN A 30 3.20 -0.05 -0.56
N THR A 31 2.34 0.80 -0.01
CA THR A 31 2.73 1.84 0.97
C THR A 31 3.16 1.19 2.28
N MET A 32 2.46 0.15 2.74
CA MET A 32 2.87 -0.60 3.95
C MET A 32 4.20 -1.32 3.75
N SER A 33 4.44 -1.88 2.55
CA SER A 33 5.72 -2.48 2.19
C SER A 33 6.86 -1.46 2.18
N ALA A 34 6.62 -0.25 1.66
CA ALA A 34 7.58 0.85 1.69
C ALA A 34 7.93 1.24 3.13
N VAL A 35 6.93 1.40 4.01
CA VAL A 35 7.14 1.69 5.44
C VAL A 35 8.03 0.62 6.08
N LEU A 36 7.69 -0.66 5.92
CA LEU A 36 8.48 -1.76 6.47
C LEU A 36 9.93 -1.72 5.96
N LYS A 37 10.14 -1.54 4.65
CA LYS A 37 11.48 -1.44 4.06
C LYS A 37 12.28 -0.28 4.67
N THR A 38 11.66 0.89 4.82
CA THR A 38 12.33 2.05 5.43
C THR A 38 12.67 1.80 6.90
N THR A 39 11.77 1.19 7.68
CA THR A 39 12.01 0.85 9.09
C THR A 39 13.17 -0.11 9.24
N PHE A 40 13.21 -1.20 8.45
CA PHE A 40 14.32 -2.15 8.52
C PHE A 40 15.64 -1.54 8.07
N SER A 41 15.63 -0.77 6.98
CA SER A 41 16.84 -0.08 6.49
C SER A 41 17.40 0.88 7.55
N TYR A 42 16.52 1.65 8.21
CA TYR A 42 16.92 2.58 9.25
C TYR A 42 17.42 1.84 10.51
N TYR A 43 16.75 0.76 10.91
CA TYR A 43 17.19 -0.08 12.02
C TYR A 43 18.60 -0.66 11.79
N ILE A 44 18.86 -1.20 10.60
CA ILE A 44 20.19 -1.74 10.26
C ILE A 44 21.25 -0.65 10.28
N MET A 45 20.96 0.53 9.72
CA MET A 45 21.87 1.67 9.74
C MET A 45 22.24 2.08 11.17
N LEU A 46 21.25 2.23 12.05
CA LEU A 46 21.49 2.54 13.45
C LEU A 46 22.28 1.45 14.16
N LYS A 47 22.00 0.18 13.88
CA LYS A 47 22.74 -0.96 14.45
C LYS A 47 24.19 -0.97 14.00
N ALA A 48 24.46 -0.67 12.72
CA ALA A 48 25.80 -0.57 12.18
C ALA A 48 26.59 0.56 12.88
N LEU A 49 25.98 1.75 12.98
CA LEU A 49 26.59 2.91 13.66
C LEU A 49 26.83 2.66 15.16
N ALA A 50 25.92 1.96 15.83
CA ALA A 50 26.05 1.63 17.25
C ALA A 50 27.10 0.53 17.52
N GLY A 51 27.30 -0.39 16.56
CA GLY A 51 28.31 -1.46 16.65
C GLY A 51 29.73 -1.03 16.24
N GLU A 52 29.90 0.19 15.73
CA GLU A 52 31.18 0.78 15.33
C GLU A 52 31.88 1.53 16.49
N ARG A 53 31.41 1.36 17.75
CA ARG A 53 32.03 1.90 18.97
C ARG A 53 32.62 0.80 19.84
#